data_AF-A0A9R1LBW7-F1
#
_entry.id   AF-A0A9R1LBW7-F1
#
_cell.length_a   1.000
_cell.length_b   1.000
_cell.length_c   1.000
_cell.angle_alpha   90.00
_cell.angle_beta   90.00
_cell.angle_gamma   90.00
#
_symmetry.space_group_name_H-M   'P 1'
#
loop_
_entity.id
_entity.type
_entity.pdbx_description
1 polymer ?
#
loop_
_entity_poly.entity_id
_entity_poly.type
_entity_poly.pdbx_seq_one_letter_code
_entity_poly.pdbx_strand_id
1 'polypeptide(L)'
;MVNFGKVLASDQLEEWKEYYINYKMMKKKVKQYVQQTQDGGRNHEQVLKEFSRMLDEQIEKVVLFLLKQQGHLASRIEKLGQQRAILTEHSEISQVSQVREAYRQVGLDLVKLLRFVDMNATGIRKILKKFDKRFGYRFTDYYISTRANHPYSQLQPIFKQVGIVAVAGALTRNLASLQDHQGSFISIYDHPSITLKDPVIEQINNSVQKLTHSTTFLTFLGQHAMIIPEDVQTSSEDLVDDQSYHFMSLMLNLVNTFLYMVNTYIIVPTADDYSVSLGAAATVCGVIIGSMAVAQVFSSVYFSAWSNRSYFRPLVFSSIMLFSGNLLYALAYDLNSLTVLILGRLLCG
;
A
#
# COMPACT_ATOMS: atom_id res chain seq x y z
N MET A 1 -2.34 19.32 -6.87
CA MET A 1 -3.40 18.31 -7.07
C MET A 1 -3.46 17.93 -8.56
N VAL A 2 -2.73 16.90 -8.99
CA VAL A 2 -2.40 16.67 -10.42
C VAL A 2 -3.55 15.97 -11.17
N ASN A 3 -3.83 16.45 -12.38
CA ASN A 3 -4.95 16.06 -13.23
C ASN A 3 -4.86 14.60 -13.72
N PHE A 4 -5.22 13.61 -12.90
CA PHE A 4 -5.28 12.20 -13.35
C PHE A 4 -6.15 12.03 -14.61
N GLY A 5 -7.22 12.79 -14.76
CA GLY A 5 -8.04 12.75 -15.98
C GLY A 5 -7.33 13.29 -17.24
N LYS A 6 -6.31 14.15 -17.09
CA LYS A 6 -5.44 14.59 -18.20
C LYS A 6 -4.34 13.56 -18.47
N VAL A 7 -3.73 13.02 -17.41
CA VAL A 7 -2.73 11.94 -17.52
C VAL A 7 -3.34 10.71 -18.20
N LEU A 8 -4.53 10.28 -17.78
CA LEU A 8 -5.25 9.19 -18.43
C LEU A 8 -5.53 9.49 -19.90
N ALA A 9 -5.81 10.75 -20.27
CA ALA A 9 -6.11 11.11 -21.66
C ALA A 9 -4.84 11.25 -22.53
N SER A 10 -3.69 11.62 -21.95
CA SER A 10 -2.41 11.74 -22.67
C SER A 10 -1.69 10.40 -22.81
N ASP A 11 -1.84 9.52 -21.84
CA ASP A 11 -1.08 8.27 -21.75
C ASP A 11 -1.82 7.06 -22.31
N GLN A 12 -3.05 7.27 -22.78
CA GLN A 12 -3.87 6.26 -23.43
C GLN A 12 -3.24 5.82 -24.75
N LEU A 13 -3.10 4.51 -24.90
CA LEU A 13 -2.84 3.91 -26.20
C LEU A 13 -4.06 4.13 -27.10
N GLU A 14 -3.84 4.76 -28.26
CA GLU A 14 -4.89 5.18 -29.18
C GLU A 14 -5.73 3.98 -29.65
N GLU A 15 -5.08 2.86 -29.92
CA GLU A 15 -5.70 1.58 -30.30
C GLU A 15 -6.69 1.03 -29.25
N TRP A 16 -6.44 1.31 -27.96
CA TRP A 16 -7.20 0.70 -26.86
C TRP A 16 -8.07 1.71 -26.11
N LYS A 17 -8.20 2.94 -26.64
CA LYS A 17 -8.87 4.07 -26.00
C LYS A 17 -10.28 3.74 -25.49
N GLU A 18 -11.04 2.96 -26.25
CA GLU A 18 -12.42 2.59 -25.94
C GLU A 18 -12.54 1.64 -24.73
N TYR A 19 -11.50 0.84 -24.47
CA TYR A 19 -11.49 -0.17 -23.42
C TYR A 19 -11.06 0.38 -22.06
N TYR A 20 -10.48 1.59 -22.01
CA TYR A 20 -10.15 2.25 -20.75
C TYR A 20 -11.40 2.66 -19.97
N ILE A 21 -11.28 2.69 -18.65
CA ILE A 21 -12.30 3.25 -17.75
C ILE A 21 -12.61 4.69 -18.12
N ASN A 22 -13.90 5.01 -18.31
CA ASN A 22 -14.33 6.37 -18.63
C ASN A 22 -14.38 7.26 -17.37
N TYR A 23 -13.20 7.57 -16.83
CA TYR A 23 -13.04 8.32 -15.58
C TYR A 23 -13.71 9.71 -15.63
N LYS A 24 -13.72 10.36 -16.80
CA LYS A 24 -14.35 11.68 -17.00
C LYS A 24 -15.86 11.59 -16.86
N MET A 25 -16.49 10.60 -17.50
CA MET A 25 -17.93 10.34 -17.38
C MET A 25 -18.30 10.01 -15.94
N MET A 26 -17.58 9.09 -15.29
CA MET A 26 -17.85 8.71 -13.92
C MET A 26 -17.71 9.90 -12.95
N LYS A 27 -16.68 10.74 -13.12
CA LYS A 27 -16.51 11.96 -12.32
C LYS A 27 -17.68 12.93 -12.50
N LYS A 28 -18.23 13.06 -13.72
CA LYS A 28 -19.40 13.90 -14.00
C LYS A 28 -20.64 13.34 -13.28
N LYS A 29 -20.85 12.02 -13.32
CA LYS A 29 -21.94 11.34 -12.62
C LYS A 29 -21.89 11.51 -11.10
N VAL A 30 -20.71 11.36 -10.49
CA VAL A 30 -20.53 11.63 -9.06
C VAL A 30 -20.98 13.06 -8.69
N LYS A 31 -20.66 14.07 -9.51
CA LYS A 31 -21.12 15.44 -9.26
C LYS A 31 -22.64 15.59 -9.39
N GLN A 32 -23.24 14.95 -10.39
CA GLN A 32 -24.70 14.99 -10.60
C GLN A 32 -25.44 14.37 -9.42
N TYR A 33 -24.96 13.24 -8.90
CA TYR A 33 -25.56 12.61 -7.72
C TYR A 33 -25.50 13.53 -6.49
N VAL A 34 -24.41 14.27 -6.29
CA VAL A 34 -24.31 15.21 -5.16
C VAL A 34 -25.38 16.30 -5.25
N GLN A 35 -25.60 16.88 -6.43
CA GLN A 35 -26.64 17.89 -6.65
C GLN A 35 -28.05 17.31 -6.39
N GLN A 36 -28.32 16.13 -6.94
CA GLN A 36 -29.63 15.47 -6.80
C GLN A 36 -29.96 15.02 -5.38
N THR A 37 -28.94 14.68 -4.57
CA THR A 37 -29.12 14.35 -3.15
C THR A 37 -29.31 15.60 -2.28
N GLN A 38 -28.72 16.74 -2.66
CA GLN A 38 -28.91 18.03 -1.96
C GLN A 38 -30.28 18.65 -2.20
N ASP A 39 -30.84 18.48 -3.40
CA ASP A 39 -32.17 18.99 -3.77
C ASP A 39 -33.32 18.12 -3.22
N GLY A 40 -33.05 17.16 -2.33
CA GLY A 40 -34.05 16.28 -1.69
C GLY A 40 -34.67 15.23 -2.62
N GLY A 41 -34.21 15.13 -3.89
CA GLY A 41 -34.89 14.36 -4.93
C GLY A 41 -34.50 12.88 -5.05
N ARG A 42 -33.44 12.40 -4.38
CA ARG A 42 -33.01 10.98 -4.46
C ARG A 42 -32.60 10.39 -3.13
N ASN A 43 -33.04 9.15 -2.89
CA ASN A 43 -32.62 8.35 -1.76
C ASN A 43 -31.16 7.87 -1.93
N HIS A 44 -30.39 7.86 -0.85
CA HIS A 44 -28.97 7.51 -0.82
C HIS A 44 -28.68 6.11 -1.39
N GLU A 45 -29.55 5.14 -1.09
CA GLU A 45 -29.44 3.75 -1.55
C GLU A 45 -29.52 3.63 -3.08
N GLN A 46 -30.38 4.42 -3.73
CA GLN A 46 -30.51 4.41 -5.18
C GLN A 46 -29.23 4.90 -5.87
N VAL A 47 -28.58 5.93 -5.30
CA VAL A 47 -27.30 6.45 -5.81
C VAL A 47 -26.20 5.39 -5.69
N LEU A 48 -26.12 4.68 -4.56
CA LEU A 48 -25.15 3.60 -4.36
C LEU A 48 -25.34 2.48 -5.39
N LYS A 49 -26.60 2.06 -5.61
CA LYS A 49 -26.92 1.00 -6.57
C LYS A 49 -26.62 1.41 -8.02
N GLU A 50 -27.00 2.62 -8.42
CA GLU A 50 -26.74 3.13 -9.77
C GLU A 50 -25.24 3.30 -10.03
N PHE A 51 -24.49 3.83 -9.05
CA PHE A 51 -23.05 4.00 -9.18
C PHE A 51 -22.32 2.65 -9.19
N SER A 52 -22.74 1.69 -8.36
CA SER A 52 -22.18 0.34 -8.35
C SER A 52 -22.33 -0.34 -9.71
N ARG A 53 -23.54 -0.34 -10.28
CA ARG A 53 -23.81 -0.92 -11.60
C ARG A 53 -22.94 -0.28 -12.69
N MET A 54 -22.84 1.05 -12.68
CA MET A 54 -22.01 1.76 -13.65
C MET A 54 -20.52 1.43 -13.52
N LEU A 55 -20.03 1.26 -12.28
CA LEU A 55 -18.65 0.86 -12.04
C LEU A 55 -18.42 -0.60 -12.49
N ASP A 56 -19.36 -1.50 -12.19
CA ASP A 56 -19.34 -2.89 -12.64
C ASP A 56 -19.26 -2.96 -14.18
N GLU A 57 -20.11 -2.22 -14.92
CA GLU A 57 -20.05 -2.15 -16.40
C GLU A 57 -18.70 -1.66 -16.94
N GLN A 58 -18.06 -0.68 -16.26
CA GLN A 58 -16.74 -0.21 -16.66
C GLN A 58 -15.65 -1.25 -16.39
N ILE A 59 -15.74 -1.97 -15.27
CA ILE A 59 -14.80 -3.04 -14.91
C ILE A 59 -14.96 -4.21 -15.87
N GLU A 60 -16.18 -4.64 -16.17
CA GLU A 60 -16.47 -5.71 -17.11
C GLU A 60 -15.78 -5.47 -18.44
N LYS A 61 -15.96 -4.27 -19.00
CA LYS A 61 -15.33 -3.86 -20.26
C LYS A 61 -13.81 -4.00 -20.21
N VAL A 62 -13.18 -3.54 -19.13
CA VAL A 62 -11.72 -3.61 -18.95
C VAL A 62 -11.26 -5.07 -18.86
N VAL A 63 -11.99 -5.89 -18.11
CA VAL A 63 -11.68 -7.32 -17.86
C VAL A 63 -11.82 -8.14 -19.12
N LEU A 64 -12.92 -8.00 -19.85
CA LEU A 64 -13.14 -8.73 -21.10
C LEU A 64 -12.05 -8.41 -22.13
N PHE A 65 -11.65 -7.14 -22.21
CA PHE A 65 -10.54 -6.74 -23.07
C PHE A 65 -9.21 -7.35 -22.60
N LEU A 66 -8.92 -7.31 -21.29
CA LEU A 66 -7.72 -7.92 -20.71
C LEU A 66 -7.63 -9.42 -21.03
N LEU A 67 -8.71 -10.16 -20.82
CA LEU A 67 -8.77 -11.61 -21.09
C LEU A 67 -8.54 -11.91 -22.58
N LYS A 68 -9.16 -11.13 -23.47
CA LYS A 68 -8.96 -11.24 -24.92
C LYS A 68 -7.49 -11.04 -25.30
N GLN A 69 -6.82 -10.03 -24.74
CA GLN A 69 -5.41 -9.75 -25.02
C GLN A 69 -4.47 -10.81 -24.42
N GLN A 70 -4.77 -11.31 -23.22
CA GLN A 70 -4.02 -12.41 -22.62
C GLN A 70 -4.09 -13.67 -23.49
N GLY A 71 -5.27 -14.04 -23.99
CA GLY A 71 -5.44 -15.17 -24.91
C GLY A 71 -4.67 -15.00 -26.22
N HIS A 72 -4.69 -13.78 -26.79
CA HIS A 72 -3.92 -13.47 -28.00
C HIS A 72 -2.40 -13.62 -27.78
N LEU A 73 -1.87 -13.07 -26.69
CA LEU A 73 -0.45 -13.20 -26.34
C LEU A 73 -0.08 -14.67 -26.07
N ALA A 74 -0.91 -15.40 -25.32
CA ALA A 74 -0.68 -16.81 -25.03
C ALA A 74 -0.61 -17.66 -26.32
N SER A 75 -1.56 -17.47 -27.24
CA SER A 75 -1.56 -18.17 -28.54
C SER A 75 -0.32 -17.85 -29.38
N ARG A 76 0.14 -16.58 -29.36
CA ARG A 76 1.38 -16.20 -30.05
C ARG A 76 2.60 -16.88 -29.44
N ILE A 77 2.70 -16.94 -28.11
CA ILE A 77 3.80 -17.62 -27.40
C ILE A 77 3.82 -19.11 -27.73
N GLU A 78 2.66 -19.76 -27.77
CA GLU A 78 2.52 -21.17 -28.11
C GLU A 78 3.02 -21.46 -29.54
N LYS A 79 2.55 -20.69 -30.52
CA LYS A 79 2.99 -20.81 -31.93
C LYS A 79 4.49 -20.62 -32.09
N LEU A 80 5.07 -19.62 -31.41
CA LEU A 80 6.52 -19.39 -31.42
C LEU A 80 7.26 -20.55 -30.74
N GLY A 81 6.68 -21.16 -29.71
CA GLY A 81 7.23 -22.33 -29.05
C GLY A 81 7.30 -23.55 -29.97
N GLN A 82 6.26 -23.76 -30.78
CA GLN A 82 6.23 -24.82 -31.81
C GLN A 82 7.28 -24.57 -32.90
N GLN A 83 7.40 -23.33 -33.39
CA GLN A 83 8.43 -22.96 -34.35
C GLN A 83 9.84 -23.19 -33.78
N ARG A 84 10.08 -22.83 -32.51
CA ARG A 84 11.36 -23.10 -31.85
C ARG A 84 11.69 -24.59 -31.77
N ALA A 85 10.70 -25.43 -31.44
CA ALA A 85 10.90 -26.87 -31.34
C ALA A 85 11.40 -27.48 -32.66
N ILE A 86 10.82 -27.07 -33.78
CA ILE A 86 11.22 -27.49 -35.13
C ILE A 86 12.64 -27.01 -35.46
N LEU A 87 12.99 -25.77 -35.08
CA LEU A 87 14.30 -25.17 -35.34
C LEU A 87 15.45 -25.79 -34.55
N THR A 88 15.15 -26.44 -33.42
CA THR A 88 16.17 -27.07 -32.56
C THR A 88 16.82 -28.27 -33.28
N GLU A 89 16.18 -28.82 -34.31
CA GLU A 89 16.70 -29.95 -35.11
C GLU A 89 17.58 -29.51 -36.29
N HIS A 90 17.43 -28.28 -36.80
CA HIS A 90 18.14 -27.78 -37.99
C HIS A 90 18.61 -26.34 -37.75
N SER A 91 19.82 -26.18 -37.19
CA SER A 91 20.33 -24.89 -36.69
C SER A 91 20.75 -23.92 -37.81
N GLU A 92 19.83 -23.10 -38.31
CA GLU A 92 20.14 -21.87 -39.05
C GLU A 92 20.06 -20.62 -38.17
N ILE A 93 21.16 -19.89 -38.05
CA ILE A 93 21.31 -18.68 -37.22
C ILE A 93 20.27 -17.60 -37.57
N SER A 94 19.93 -17.47 -38.85
CA SER A 94 18.94 -16.51 -39.35
C SER A 94 17.54 -16.76 -38.78
N GLN A 95 17.13 -18.03 -38.73
CA GLN A 95 15.80 -18.44 -38.27
C GLN A 95 15.65 -18.28 -36.75
N VAL A 96 16.72 -18.56 -35.99
CA VAL A 96 16.78 -18.32 -34.53
C VAL A 96 16.64 -16.82 -34.22
N SER A 97 17.32 -15.95 -34.98
CA SER A 97 17.20 -14.50 -34.82
C SER A 97 15.79 -13.99 -35.10
N GLN A 98 15.11 -14.54 -36.12
CA GLN A 98 13.74 -14.17 -36.46
C GLN A 98 12.74 -14.55 -35.36
N VAL A 99 12.85 -15.77 -34.81
CA VAL A 99 11.99 -16.21 -33.70
C VAL A 99 12.25 -15.40 -32.43
N ARG A 100 13.51 -15.06 -32.15
CA ARG A 100 13.88 -14.17 -31.04
C ARG A 100 13.22 -12.80 -31.17
N GLU A 101 13.29 -12.19 -32.34
CA GLU A 101 12.65 -10.89 -32.58
C GLU A 101 11.12 -10.98 -32.46
N ALA A 102 10.52 -12.07 -32.93
CA ALA A 102 9.09 -12.29 -32.74
C ALA A 102 8.69 -12.41 -31.26
N TYR A 103 9.49 -13.09 -30.43
CA TYR A 103 9.29 -13.10 -28.97
C TYR A 103 9.45 -11.71 -28.35
N ARG A 104 10.42 -10.90 -28.81
CA ARG A 104 10.57 -9.50 -28.35
C ARG A 104 9.34 -8.67 -28.65
N GLN A 105 8.77 -8.80 -29.85
CA GLN A 105 7.53 -8.10 -30.20
C GLN A 105 6.36 -8.50 -29.29
N VAL A 106 6.22 -9.79 -28.98
CA VAL A 106 5.22 -10.25 -27.99
C VAL A 106 5.50 -9.63 -26.60
N GLY A 107 6.77 -9.51 -26.22
CA GLY A 107 7.18 -8.87 -24.96
C GLY A 107 6.81 -7.38 -24.90
N LEU A 108 7.00 -6.63 -25.99
CA LEU A 108 6.59 -5.24 -26.08
C LEU A 108 5.06 -5.09 -25.99
N ASP A 109 4.31 -5.97 -26.64
CA ASP A 109 2.85 -5.98 -26.53
C ASP A 109 2.36 -6.33 -25.11
N LEU A 110 3.08 -7.22 -24.42
CA LEU A 110 2.84 -7.51 -23.00
C LEU A 110 3.09 -6.28 -22.12
N VAL A 111 4.16 -5.51 -22.36
CA VAL A 111 4.43 -4.25 -21.65
C VAL A 111 3.31 -3.24 -21.85
N LYS A 112 2.79 -3.10 -23.08
CA LYS A 112 1.60 -2.28 -23.36
C LYS A 112 0.41 -2.75 -22.52
N LEU A 113 0.15 -4.05 -22.46
CA LEU A 113 -0.94 -4.64 -21.69
C LEU A 113 -0.78 -4.40 -20.18
N LEU A 114 0.42 -4.55 -19.64
CA LEU A 114 0.72 -4.24 -18.23
C LEU A 114 0.43 -2.76 -17.90
N ARG A 115 0.82 -1.83 -18.78
CA ARG A 115 0.50 -0.40 -18.64
C ARG A 115 -1.01 -0.14 -18.67
N PHE A 116 -1.74 -0.83 -19.55
CA PHE A 116 -3.20 -0.76 -19.60
C PHE A 116 -3.84 -1.18 -18.27
N VAL A 117 -3.40 -2.29 -17.68
CA VAL A 117 -3.91 -2.76 -16.39
C VAL A 117 -3.61 -1.77 -15.25
N ASP A 118 -2.36 -1.29 -15.14
CA ASP A 118 -1.94 -0.30 -14.12
C ASP A 118 -2.82 0.96 -14.15
N MET A 119 -3.06 1.48 -15.35
CA MET A 119 -3.80 2.72 -15.54
C MET A 119 -5.30 2.56 -15.22
N ASN A 120 -5.91 1.44 -15.59
CA ASN A 120 -7.30 1.13 -15.25
C ASN A 120 -7.49 0.86 -13.75
N ALA A 121 -6.61 0.08 -13.12
CA ALA A 121 -6.64 -0.17 -11.68
C ALA A 121 -6.52 1.14 -10.89
N THR A 122 -5.61 2.03 -11.31
CA THR A 122 -5.48 3.37 -10.72
C THR A 122 -6.75 4.22 -10.91
N GLY A 123 -7.37 4.15 -12.09
CA GLY A 123 -8.63 4.86 -12.37
C GLY A 123 -9.78 4.40 -11.48
N ILE A 124 -9.95 3.08 -11.32
CA ILE A 124 -10.94 2.46 -10.43
C ILE A 124 -10.73 2.94 -8.98
N ARG A 125 -9.49 2.85 -8.48
CA ARG A 125 -9.15 3.34 -7.13
C ARG A 125 -9.52 4.80 -6.91
N LYS A 126 -9.15 5.65 -7.86
CA LYS A 126 -9.36 7.10 -7.76
C LYS A 126 -10.84 7.47 -7.87
N ILE A 127 -11.67 6.68 -8.54
CA ILE A 127 -13.11 6.95 -8.60
C ILE A 127 -13.82 6.46 -7.33
N LEU A 128 -13.43 5.30 -6.81
CA LEU A 128 -13.87 4.79 -5.50
C LEU A 128 -13.60 5.81 -4.37
N LYS A 129 -12.33 6.23 -4.21
CA LYS A 129 -11.95 7.27 -3.23
C LYS A 129 -12.71 8.59 -3.44
N LYS A 130 -13.02 8.95 -4.69
CA LYS A 130 -13.77 10.18 -4.99
C LYS A 130 -15.22 10.08 -4.55
N PHE A 131 -15.82 8.90 -4.70
CA PHE A 131 -17.18 8.64 -4.28
C PHE A 131 -17.30 8.69 -2.75
N ASP A 132 -16.41 8.01 -2.02
CA ASP A 132 -16.42 8.04 -0.54
C ASP A 132 -16.28 9.46 0.02
N LYS A 133 -15.37 10.27 -0.54
CA LYS A 133 -15.17 11.67 -0.10
C LYS A 133 -16.42 12.56 -0.32
N ARG A 134 -17.44 12.10 -1.04
CA ARG A 134 -18.68 12.85 -1.32
C ARG A 134 -19.90 12.26 -0.61
N PHE A 135 -19.94 10.95 -0.40
CA PHE A 135 -21.12 10.25 0.10
C PHE A 135 -20.92 9.56 1.47
N GLY A 136 -19.70 9.57 2.03
CA GLY A 136 -19.37 8.97 3.33
C GLY A 136 -18.42 7.78 3.23
N TYR A 137 -17.74 7.46 4.33
CA TYR A 137 -16.52 6.63 4.40
C TYR A 137 -16.70 5.10 4.27
N ARG A 138 -17.74 4.57 3.62
CA ARG A 138 -17.97 3.10 3.61
C ARG A 138 -18.44 2.51 2.29
N PHE A 139 -18.53 3.28 1.20
CA PHE A 139 -18.95 2.71 -0.08
C PHE A 139 -17.87 1.79 -0.65
N THR A 140 -16.60 2.22 -0.63
CA THR A 140 -15.48 1.41 -1.10
C THR A 140 -15.38 0.08 -0.35
N ASP A 141 -15.50 0.09 0.98
CA ASP A 141 -15.52 -1.13 1.79
C ASP A 141 -16.62 -2.09 1.35
N TYR A 142 -17.85 -1.58 1.26
CA TYR A 142 -19.00 -2.36 0.83
C TYR A 142 -18.83 -2.91 -0.58
N TYR A 143 -18.42 -2.05 -1.53
CA TYR A 143 -18.26 -2.42 -2.92
C TYR A 143 -17.18 -3.48 -3.10
N ILE A 144 -16.04 -3.31 -2.43
CA ILE A 144 -14.93 -4.26 -2.49
C ILE A 144 -15.29 -5.57 -1.78
N SER A 145 -15.77 -5.55 -0.55
CA SER A 145 -16.07 -6.78 0.22
C SER A 145 -17.11 -7.67 -0.47
N THR A 146 -18.16 -7.07 -1.04
CA THR A 146 -19.20 -7.81 -1.77
C THR A 146 -18.70 -8.45 -3.06
N ARG A 147 -17.63 -7.91 -3.65
CA ARG A 147 -17.12 -8.36 -4.95
C ARG A 147 -15.82 -9.13 -4.83
N ALA A 148 -14.94 -8.88 -3.87
CA ALA A 148 -13.65 -9.55 -3.73
C ALA A 148 -13.80 -11.07 -3.57
N ASN A 149 -14.83 -11.50 -2.84
CA ASN A 149 -15.08 -12.90 -2.49
C ASN A 149 -16.14 -13.59 -3.36
N HIS A 150 -16.70 -12.90 -4.36
CA HIS A 150 -17.74 -13.48 -5.22
C HIS A 150 -17.11 -14.33 -6.35
N PRO A 151 -17.60 -15.55 -6.64
CA PRO A 151 -17.02 -16.44 -7.65
C PRO A 151 -17.02 -15.86 -9.07
N TYR A 152 -17.98 -15.00 -9.39
CA TYR A 152 -18.08 -14.30 -10.69
C TYR A 152 -17.53 -12.88 -10.66
N SER A 153 -16.64 -12.58 -9.70
CA SER A 153 -16.12 -11.24 -9.53
C SER A 153 -15.18 -10.84 -10.67
N GLN A 154 -15.63 -9.84 -11.42
CA GLN A 154 -14.84 -9.20 -12.46
C GLN A 154 -13.69 -8.35 -11.88
N LEU A 155 -13.66 -8.12 -10.56
CA LEU A 155 -12.54 -7.46 -9.91
C LEU A 155 -11.29 -8.37 -9.87
N GLN A 156 -11.46 -9.68 -9.72
CA GLN A 156 -10.33 -10.59 -9.51
C GLN A 156 -9.31 -10.63 -10.67
N PRO A 157 -9.70 -10.65 -11.95
CA PRO A 157 -8.73 -10.67 -13.06
C PRO A 157 -7.81 -9.45 -13.12
N ILE A 158 -8.32 -8.27 -12.76
CA ILE A 158 -7.50 -7.04 -12.70
C ILE A 158 -6.53 -7.10 -11.52
N PHE A 159 -6.91 -7.78 -10.42
CA PHE A 159 -6.23 -7.66 -9.13
C PHE A 159 -5.33 -8.82 -8.75
N LYS A 160 -5.67 -10.05 -9.11
CA LYS A 160 -4.85 -11.24 -8.80
C LYS A 160 -3.83 -11.55 -9.88
N GLN A 161 -3.98 -11.01 -11.09
CA GLN A 161 -2.99 -10.95 -12.19
C GLN A 161 -2.24 -12.25 -12.54
N VAL A 162 -2.69 -13.40 -12.07
CA VAL A 162 -1.98 -14.69 -12.23
C VAL A 162 -1.71 -14.99 -13.70
N GLY A 163 -2.67 -14.71 -14.59
CA GLY A 163 -2.54 -14.94 -16.02
C GLY A 163 -1.45 -14.08 -16.69
N ILE A 164 -1.34 -12.78 -16.36
CA ILE A 164 -0.37 -11.89 -17.02
C ILE A 164 1.05 -12.17 -16.54
N VAL A 165 1.22 -12.54 -15.27
CA VAL A 165 2.50 -12.94 -14.68
C VAL A 165 2.95 -14.29 -15.26
N ALA A 166 2.04 -15.24 -15.47
CA ALA A 166 2.36 -16.50 -16.13
C ALA A 166 2.83 -16.29 -17.58
N VAL A 167 2.16 -15.42 -18.34
CA VAL A 167 2.57 -15.02 -19.70
C VAL A 167 3.95 -14.36 -19.68
N ALA A 168 4.21 -13.46 -18.74
CA ALA A 168 5.52 -12.83 -18.55
C ALA A 168 6.62 -13.87 -18.27
N GLY A 169 6.37 -14.79 -17.34
CA GLY A 169 7.31 -15.86 -16.99
C GLY A 169 7.61 -16.80 -18.16
N ALA A 170 6.58 -17.19 -18.92
CA ALA A 170 6.74 -18.00 -20.12
C ALA A 170 7.61 -17.29 -21.17
N LEU A 171 7.36 -15.99 -21.39
CA LEU A 171 8.10 -15.21 -22.38
C LEU A 171 9.56 -14.99 -21.96
N THR A 172 9.82 -14.61 -20.71
CA THR A 172 11.17 -14.43 -20.16
C THR A 172 11.98 -15.73 -20.24
N ARG A 173 11.38 -16.87 -19.90
CA ARG A 173 12.02 -18.19 -20.02
C ARG A 173 12.38 -18.51 -21.47
N ASN A 174 11.46 -18.29 -22.41
CA ASN A 174 11.70 -18.60 -23.82
C ASN A 174 12.77 -17.68 -24.44
N LEU A 175 12.78 -16.38 -24.12
CA LEU A 175 13.82 -15.46 -24.56
C LEU A 175 15.20 -15.82 -23.99
N ALA A 176 15.27 -16.17 -22.69
CA ALA A 176 16.52 -16.62 -22.07
C ALA A 176 17.07 -17.89 -22.73
N SER A 177 16.21 -18.87 -23.02
CA SER A 177 16.65 -20.11 -23.69
C SER A 177 17.25 -19.87 -25.08
N LEU A 178 16.77 -18.86 -25.82
CA LEU A 178 17.31 -18.49 -27.13
C LEU A 178 18.63 -17.73 -27.03
N GLN A 179 18.90 -17.11 -25.88
CA GLN A 179 20.13 -16.37 -25.63
C GLN A 179 21.30 -17.31 -25.33
N ASP A 180 21.08 -18.40 -24.59
CA ASP A 180 22.11 -19.40 -24.28
C ASP A 180 22.60 -20.14 -25.53
N HIS A 181 21.72 -20.36 -26.53
CA HIS A 181 22.09 -21.02 -27.79
C HIS A 181 22.94 -20.15 -28.74
N GLN A 182 22.96 -18.82 -28.56
CA GLN A 182 23.88 -17.93 -29.30
C GLN A 182 25.27 -17.84 -28.65
N GLY A 183 25.41 -18.17 -27.36
CA GLY A 183 26.66 -18.06 -26.61
C GLY A 183 27.73 -19.10 -26.96
N SER A 184 27.41 -20.12 -27.75
CA SER A 184 28.33 -21.22 -28.10
C SER A 184 29.22 -20.93 -29.32
N PHE A 185 28.89 -19.92 -30.14
CA PHE A 185 29.61 -19.65 -31.41
C PHE A 185 30.29 -18.27 -31.49
N ILE A 186 30.24 -17.45 -30.43
CA ILE A 186 31.00 -16.19 -30.37
C ILE A 186 32.38 -16.52 -29.78
N SER A 187 33.44 -16.26 -30.55
CA SER A 187 34.83 -16.51 -30.16
C SER A 187 35.12 -15.96 -28.77
N ILE A 188 35.83 -16.74 -27.95
CA ILE A 188 36.24 -16.41 -26.58
C ILE A 188 37.10 -15.11 -26.54
N TYR A 189 37.59 -14.67 -27.70
CA TYR A 189 38.41 -13.47 -27.87
C TYR A 189 37.65 -12.24 -28.37
N ASP A 190 36.37 -12.37 -28.77
CA ASP A 190 35.70 -11.27 -29.46
C ASP A 190 35.06 -10.23 -28.56
N HIS A 191 34.65 -10.53 -27.30
CA HIS A 191 34.36 -9.51 -26.27
C HIS A 191 34.20 -10.17 -24.88
N PRO A 192 34.61 -9.51 -23.78
CA PRO A 192 34.39 -10.03 -22.43
C PRO A 192 32.88 -10.13 -22.18
N SER A 193 32.48 -11.28 -21.64
CA SER A 193 31.12 -11.72 -21.34
C SER A 193 30.30 -10.72 -20.51
N ILE A 194 29.69 -9.75 -21.19
CA ILE A 194 28.51 -9.05 -20.67
C ILE A 194 27.34 -9.96 -20.98
N THR A 195 26.78 -10.62 -19.97
CA THR A 195 25.48 -11.29 -20.03
C THR A 195 24.44 -10.25 -20.41
N LEU A 196 24.25 -10.03 -21.72
CA LEU A 196 23.46 -8.96 -22.30
C LEU A 196 21.98 -9.27 -22.07
N LYS A 197 21.49 -9.11 -20.84
CA LYS A 197 20.07 -9.34 -20.50
C LYS A 197 19.23 -8.57 -21.50
N ASP A 198 18.35 -9.27 -22.20
CA ASP A 198 17.55 -8.68 -23.26
C ASP A 198 16.76 -7.48 -22.68
N PRO A 199 16.87 -6.26 -23.25
CA PRO A 199 16.25 -5.06 -22.68
C PRO A 199 14.73 -5.19 -22.55
N VAL A 200 14.11 -6.04 -23.37
CA VAL A 200 12.68 -6.35 -23.27
C VAL A 200 12.35 -7.12 -21.99
N ILE A 201 13.22 -8.06 -21.57
CA ILE A 201 13.04 -8.80 -20.30
C ILE A 201 13.09 -7.83 -19.12
N GLU A 202 14.03 -6.86 -19.15
CA GLU A 202 14.12 -5.84 -18.11
C GLU A 202 12.87 -4.96 -18.08
N GLN A 203 12.37 -4.51 -19.23
CA GLN A 203 11.14 -3.73 -19.31
C GLN A 203 9.92 -4.50 -18.80
N ILE A 204 9.81 -5.80 -19.10
CA ILE A 204 8.75 -6.67 -18.58
C ILE A 204 8.87 -6.77 -17.08
N ASN A 205 10.06 -7.08 -16.55
CA ASN A 205 10.27 -7.20 -15.11
C ASN A 205 9.95 -5.89 -14.38
N ASN A 206 10.41 -4.75 -14.90
CA ASN A 206 10.10 -3.44 -14.34
C ASN A 206 8.60 -3.14 -14.41
N SER A 207 7.92 -3.52 -15.49
CA SER A 207 6.47 -3.32 -15.64
C SER A 207 5.65 -4.24 -14.72
N VAL A 208 6.07 -5.50 -14.57
CA VAL A 208 5.47 -6.46 -13.64
C VAL A 208 5.73 -6.03 -12.21
N GLN A 209 6.96 -5.67 -11.84
CA GLN A 209 7.30 -5.15 -10.51
C GLN A 209 6.54 -3.86 -10.22
N LYS A 210 6.47 -2.92 -11.18
CA LYS A 210 5.66 -1.72 -11.03
C LYS A 210 4.20 -2.09 -10.83
N LEU A 211 3.66 -3.07 -11.55
CA LEU A 211 2.28 -3.50 -11.36
C LEU A 211 2.05 -4.18 -10.00
N THR A 212 3.01 -4.99 -9.55
CA THR A 212 3.08 -5.70 -8.26
C THR A 212 3.43 -4.77 -7.07
N HIS A 213 4.00 -3.60 -7.29
CA HIS A 213 4.22 -2.56 -6.28
C HIS A 213 3.12 -1.47 -6.33
N SER A 214 2.64 -1.07 -7.51
CA SER A 214 1.43 -0.25 -7.72
C SER A 214 0.17 -0.93 -7.19
N THR A 215 0.25 -2.21 -6.82
CA THR A 215 -0.65 -2.91 -5.90
C THR A 215 -0.68 -2.36 -4.47
N THR A 216 -0.39 -1.07 -4.30
CA THR A 216 -1.23 -0.19 -3.47
C THR A 216 -2.73 -0.50 -3.66
N PHE A 217 -3.15 -1.01 -4.82
CA PHE A 217 -4.50 -1.54 -5.03
C PHE A 217 -4.81 -2.88 -4.32
N LEU A 218 -3.90 -3.87 -4.27
CA LEU A 218 -4.11 -5.09 -3.46
C LEU A 218 -4.03 -4.77 -1.98
N THR A 219 -3.16 -3.84 -1.56
CA THR A 219 -3.15 -3.32 -0.18
C THR A 219 -4.46 -2.59 0.11
N PHE A 220 -4.95 -1.76 -0.81
CA PHE A 220 -6.25 -1.09 -0.73
C PHE A 220 -7.41 -2.10 -0.68
N LEU A 221 -7.38 -3.14 -1.51
CA LEU A 221 -8.34 -4.25 -1.42
C LEU A 221 -8.19 -4.98 -0.10
N GLY A 222 -6.99 -5.31 0.37
CA GLY A 222 -6.76 -6.00 1.64
C GLY A 222 -7.31 -5.20 2.81
N GLN A 223 -7.00 -3.89 2.85
CA GLN A 223 -7.56 -2.93 3.81
C GLN A 223 -9.10 -2.90 3.80
N HIS A 224 -9.73 -3.11 2.64
CA HIS A 224 -11.18 -2.99 2.45
C HIS A 224 -11.94 -4.34 2.32
N ALA A 225 -11.23 -5.46 2.14
CA ALA A 225 -11.79 -6.79 1.84
C ALA A 225 -11.56 -7.82 2.95
N MET A 226 -10.53 -7.66 3.80
CA MET A 226 -10.16 -8.66 4.80
C MET A 226 -9.75 -8.06 6.15
N ILE A 227 -10.61 -8.29 7.14
CA ILE A 227 -10.18 -8.80 8.44
C ILE A 227 -9.54 -10.17 8.15
N ILE A 228 -8.21 -10.24 8.07
CA ILE A 228 -7.41 -11.44 8.33
C ILE A 228 -6.42 -11.05 9.46
N PRO A 229 -6.18 -11.92 10.46
CA PRO A 229 -5.38 -11.59 11.63
C PRO A 229 -3.92 -11.34 11.25
N GLU A 230 -3.32 -10.41 11.99
CA GLU A 230 -1.91 -10.27 12.35
C GLU A 230 -0.94 -11.25 11.67
N ASP A 231 -0.16 -10.75 10.71
CA ASP A 231 1.30 -10.88 10.63
C ASP A 231 1.80 -10.54 9.23
N VAL A 232 1.66 -9.26 8.85
CA VAL A 232 2.61 -8.64 7.92
C VAL A 232 2.87 -7.23 8.42
N GLN A 233 3.90 -7.07 9.25
CA GLN A 233 4.56 -5.79 9.42
C GLN A 233 5.03 -5.32 8.04
N THR A 234 4.28 -4.40 7.43
CA THR A 234 4.78 -3.61 6.30
C THR A 234 4.41 -2.17 6.53
N SER A 235 5.46 -1.42 6.87
CA SER A 235 5.64 0.03 6.79
C SER A 235 4.50 0.77 6.07
N SER A 236 3.70 1.45 6.87
CA SER A 236 2.72 2.43 6.44
C SER A 236 3.43 3.68 5.92
N GLU A 237 3.60 3.80 4.60
CA GLU A 237 3.84 5.09 3.94
C GLU A 237 2.89 5.27 2.74
N ASP A 238 1.83 6.03 3.03
CA ASP A 238 1.23 7.12 2.27
C ASP A 238 0.69 6.98 0.83
N LEU A 239 -0.46 7.65 0.60
CA LEU A 239 -0.51 8.82 -0.30
C LEU A 239 -1.86 9.56 -0.21
N VAL A 240 -1.77 10.72 0.47
CA VAL A 240 -2.49 12.01 0.30
C VAL A 240 -3.83 12.20 1.04
N ASP A 241 -3.73 12.50 2.35
CA ASP A 241 -4.21 13.76 3.00
C ASP A 241 -3.66 13.88 4.47
N ASP A 242 -2.37 13.60 4.72
CA ASP A 242 -1.91 13.36 6.12
C ASP A 242 -0.50 13.90 6.52
N GLN A 243 0.06 14.84 5.76
CA GLN A 243 1.42 15.35 6.03
C GLN A 243 1.55 16.08 7.38
N SER A 244 0.44 16.64 7.91
CA SER A 244 0.43 17.30 9.22
C SER A 244 0.41 16.31 10.38
N TYR A 245 -0.27 15.17 10.23
CA TYR A 245 -0.44 14.21 11.33
C TYR A 245 0.78 13.32 11.50
N HIS A 246 1.49 12.95 10.43
CA HIS A 246 2.71 12.15 10.55
C HIS A 246 3.83 12.93 11.26
N PHE A 247 4.06 14.19 10.89
CA PHE A 247 5.08 15.02 11.56
C PHE A 247 4.71 15.29 13.03
N MET A 248 3.44 15.62 13.31
CA MET A 248 2.99 15.87 14.68
C MET A 248 3.08 14.61 15.56
N SER A 249 2.68 13.45 15.04
CA SER A 249 2.78 12.17 15.76
C SER A 249 4.23 11.77 16.00
N LEU A 250 5.10 11.96 15.01
CA LEU A 250 6.53 11.71 15.13
C LEU A 250 7.17 12.63 16.18
N MET A 251 6.84 13.93 16.14
CA MET A 251 7.33 14.91 17.11
C MET A 251 6.83 14.59 18.52
N LEU A 252 5.55 14.26 18.69
CA LEU A 252 4.97 13.85 19.96
C LEU A 252 5.62 12.57 20.50
N ASN A 253 5.86 11.58 19.66
CA ASN A 253 6.52 10.34 20.06
C ASN A 253 7.99 10.59 20.47
N LEU A 254 8.69 11.45 19.73
CA LEU A 254 10.07 11.85 20.06
C LEU A 254 10.12 12.58 21.41
N VAL A 255 9.20 13.54 21.64
CA VAL A 255 9.09 14.25 22.92
C VAL A 255 8.75 13.29 24.06
N ASN A 256 7.83 12.34 23.85
CA ASN A 256 7.47 11.35 24.86
C ASN A 256 8.63 10.44 25.21
N THR A 257 9.36 9.95 24.21
CA THR A 257 10.53 9.11 24.42
C THR A 257 11.60 9.88 25.17
N PHE A 258 11.84 11.15 24.80
CA PHE A 258 12.77 12.01 25.52
C PHE A 258 12.37 12.19 26.99
N LEU A 259 11.12 12.55 27.26
CA LEU A 259 10.61 12.73 28.63
C LEU A 259 10.64 11.41 29.43
N TYR A 260 10.38 10.28 28.79
CA TYR A 260 10.48 8.96 29.43
C TYR A 260 11.94 8.63 29.78
N MET A 261 12.89 8.94 28.89
CA MET A 261 14.31 8.75 29.17
C MET A 261 14.80 9.65 30.31
N VAL A 262 14.28 10.88 30.43
CA VAL A 262 14.55 11.76 31.60
C VAL A 262 14.11 11.09 32.91
N ASN A 263 12.97 10.39 32.92
CA ASN A 263 12.51 9.66 34.10
C ASN A 263 13.49 8.55 34.50
N THR A 264 14.04 7.81 33.55
CA THR A 264 14.96 6.70 33.84
C THR A 264 16.37 7.17 34.20
N TYR A 265 16.89 8.21 33.52
CA TYR A 265 18.30 8.59 33.64
C TYR A 265 18.59 9.75 34.59
N ILE A 266 17.61 10.61 34.86
CA ILE A 266 17.80 11.73 35.78
C ILE A 266 17.09 11.41 37.09
N ILE A 267 15.79 11.15 37.02
CA ILE A 267 14.96 11.05 38.20
C ILE A 267 15.27 9.81 39.04
N VAL A 268 15.35 8.62 38.42
CA VAL A 268 15.55 7.36 39.17
C VAL A 268 16.86 7.42 39.98
N PRO A 269 18.01 7.86 39.42
CA PRO A 269 19.23 8.06 40.20
C PRO A 269 19.14 9.14 41.28
N THR A 270 18.38 10.22 41.07
CA THR A 270 18.27 11.32 42.05
C THR A 270 17.16 11.12 43.08
N ALA A 271 16.37 10.04 42.97
CA ALA A 271 15.19 9.83 43.82
C ALA A 271 15.54 9.68 45.32
N ASP A 272 16.72 9.15 45.62
CA ASP A 272 17.21 8.98 46.99
C ASP A 272 17.46 10.33 47.67
N ASP A 273 18.37 11.12 47.11
CA ASP A 273 18.67 12.49 47.58
C ASP A 273 17.42 13.37 47.64
N TYR A 274 16.53 13.23 46.64
CA TYR A 274 15.30 13.98 46.60
C TYR A 274 14.36 13.61 47.76
N SER A 275 14.20 12.32 48.05
CA SER A 275 13.39 11.86 49.19
C SER A 275 13.90 12.37 50.54
N VAL A 276 15.23 12.39 50.73
CA VAL A 276 15.88 12.90 51.94
C VAL A 276 15.70 14.41 52.06
N SER A 277 15.81 15.16 50.96
CA SER A 277 15.61 16.61 50.94
C SER A 277 14.19 17.05 51.33
N LEU A 278 13.20 16.18 51.07
CA LEU A 278 11.80 16.36 51.46
C LEU A 278 11.50 15.90 52.91
N GLY A 279 12.52 15.50 53.67
CA GLY A 279 12.38 15.03 55.06
C GLY A 279 11.87 13.60 55.20
N ALA A 280 11.89 12.80 54.13
CA ALA A 280 11.54 11.38 54.16
C ALA A 280 12.79 10.50 54.30
N ALA A 281 12.61 9.25 54.75
CA ALA A 281 13.69 8.28 54.80
C ALA A 281 14.14 7.89 53.38
N ALA A 282 15.45 7.66 53.19
CA ALA A 282 16.04 7.16 51.95
C ALA A 282 15.32 5.92 51.37
N THR A 283 14.77 5.07 52.22
CA THR A 283 14.00 3.87 51.83
C THR A 283 12.73 4.19 51.00
N VAL A 284 12.22 5.42 51.07
CA VAL A 284 11.07 5.88 50.28
C VAL A 284 11.41 6.02 48.79
N CYS A 285 12.70 6.10 48.42
CA CYS A 285 13.13 6.12 47.02
C CYS A 285 12.63 4.89 46.23
N GLY A 286 12.57 3.71 46.87
CA GLY A 286 12.03 2.50 46.25
C GLY A 286 10.53 2.61 45.93
N VAL A 287 9.77 3.31 46.77
CA VAL A 287 8.34 3.58 46.53
C VAL A 287 8.17 4.58 45.39
N ILE A 288 9.03 5.60 45.34
CA ILE A 288 9.04 6.61 44.26
C ILE A 288 9.30 5.94 42.91
N ILE A 289 10.32 5.08 42.82
CA ILE A 289 10.66 4.34 41.59
C ILE A 289 9.56 3.32 41.25
N GLY A 290 9.10 2.55 42.24
CA GLY A 290 8.12 1.48 42.02
C GLY A 290 6.73 1.98 41.63
N SER A 291 6.31 3.15 42.11
CA SER A 291 4.98 3.70 41.82
C SER A 291 4.71 3.90 40.32
N MET A 292 5.70 4.39 39.56
CA MET A 292 5.59 4.55 38.11
C MET A 292 5.43 3.19 37.40
N ALA A 293 6.21 2.18 37.78
CA ALA A 293 6.13 0.85 37.19
C ALA A 293 4.78 0.17 37.49
N VAL A 294 4.26 0.34 38.71
CA VAL A 294 2.94 -0.17 39.08
C VAL A 294 1.84 0.50 38.24
N ALA A 295 1.87 1.82 38.09
CA ALA A 295 0.92 2.55 37.25
C ALA A 295 0.95 2.07 35.79
N GLN A 296 2.16 1.87 35.25
CA GLN A 296 2.37 1.38 33.88
C GLN A 296 1.77 -0.01 33.63
N VAL A 297 1.83 -0.92 34.61
CA VAL A 297 1.20 -2.25 34.47
C VAL A 297 -0.31 -2.12 34.25
N PHE A 298 -0.98 -1.28 35.04
CA PHE A 298 -2.43 -1.06 34.90
C PHE A 298 -2.79 -0.25 33.65
N SER A 299 -2.02 0.80 33.34
CA SER A 299 -2.28 1.68 32.20
C SER A 299 -2.06 0.95 30.88
N SER A 300 -1.09 0.04 30.79
CA SER A 300 -0.74 -0.70 29.57
C SER A 300 -1.90 -1.50 28.99
N VAL A 301 -2.74 -2.11 29.84
CA VAL A 301 -3.91 -2.89 29.39
C VAL A 301 -4.95 -1.97 28.73
N TYR A 302 -5.20 -0.81 29.34
CA TYR A 302 -6.14 0.17 28.82
C TYR A 302 -5.62 0.84 27.55
N PHE A 303 -4.34 1.24 27.54
CA PHE A 303 -3.70 1.83 26.37
C PHE A 303 -3.59 0.86 25.20
N SER A 304 -3.35 -0.43 25.47
CA SER A 304 -3.35 -1.48 24.45
C SER A 304 -4.72 -1.61 23.78
N ALA A 305 -5.79 -1.70 24.57
CA ALA A 305 -7.16 -1.77 24.04
C ALA A 305 -7.56 -0.50 23.27
N TRP A 306 -7.14 0.69 23.73
CA TRP A 306 -7.46 1.97 23.09
C TRP A 306 -6.64 2.21 21.80
N SER A 307 -5.36 1.85 21.81
CA SER A 307 -4.47 1.98 20.65
C SER A 307 -4.93 1.13 19.45
N ASN A 308 -5.53 -0.04 19.70
CA ASN A 308 -6.09 -0.91 18.66
C ASN A 308 -7.21 -0.25 17.84
N ARG A 309 -7.84 0.81 18.35
CA ARG A 309 -8.91 1.55 17.65
C ARG A 309 -8.46 2.90 17.10
N SER A 310 -7.46 3.54 17.72
CA SER A 310 -6.93 4.85 17.30
C SER A 310 -5.54 5.07 17.89
N TYR A 311 -4.54 5.33 17.05
CA TYR A 311 -3.15 5.53 17.50
C TYR A 311 -2.86 6.95 18.01
N PHE A 312 -3.43 7.97 17.35
CA PHE A 312 -3.10 9.38 17.66
C PHE A 312 -3.67 9.88 18.99
N ARG A 313 -4.92 9.49 19.33
CA ARG A 313 -5.58 9.99 20.55
C ARG A 313 -4.92 9.50 21.85
N PRO A 314 -4.56 8.20 21.99
CA PRO A 314 -3.80 7.73 23.13
C PRO A 314 -2.42 8.38 23.23
N LEU A 315 -1.74 8.62 22.09
CA LEU A 315 -0.43 9.26 22.07
C LEU A 315 -0.49 10.69 22.62
N VAL A 316 -1.46 11.50 22.18
CA VAL A 316 -1.66 12.86 22.70
C VAL A 316 -1.97 12.84 24.20
N PHE A 317 -2.85 11.93 24.64
CA PHE A 317 -3.21 11.79 26.05
C PHE A 317 -1.99 11.38 26.91
N SER A 318 -1.22 10.39 26.46
CA SER A 318 0.03 9.97 27.12
C SER A 318 1.03 11.12 27.20
N SER A 319 1.15 11.94 26.15
CA SER A 319 2.04 13.11 26.14
C SER A 319 1.66 14.14 27.20
N ILE A 320 0.37 14.42 27.35
CA ILE A 320 -0.15 15.37 28.34
C ILE A 320 0.09 14.83 29.76
N MET A 321 -0.17 13.55 29.98
CA MET A 321 0.03 12.91 31.29
C MET A 321 1.50 12.88 31.69
N LEU A 322 2.39 12.51 30.76
CA LEU A 322 3.84 12.47 31.00
C LEU A 322 4.41 13.86 31.26
N PHE A 323 3.97 14.88 30.53
CA PHE A 323 4.38 16.26 30.81
C PHE A 323 3.88 16.74 32.18
N SER A 324 2.60 16.48 32.50
CA SER A 324 2.00 16.87 33.77
C SER A 324 2.63 16.14 34.97
N GLY A 325 2.94 14.85 34.83
CA GLY A 325 3.61 14.06 35.86
C GLY A 325 5.02 14.56 36.16
N ASN A 326 5.80 14.87 35.12
CA ASN A 326 7.13 15.47 35.29
C ASN A 326 7.07 16.86 35.93
N LEU A 327 6.06 17.68 35.57
CA LEU A 327 5.84 18.99 36.18
C LEU A 327 5.49 18.88 37.67
N LEU A 328 4.57 17.98 38.04
CA LEU A 328 4.21 17.73 39.44
C LEU A 328 5.41 17.21 40.24
N TYR A 329 6.24 16.37 39.64
CA TYR A 329 7.46 15.90 40.30
C TYR A 329 8.43 17.05 40.61
N ALA A 330 8.60 18.02 39.70
CA ALA A 330 9.43 19.20 39.94
C ALA A 330 8.82 20.11 41.02
N LEU A 331 7.52 20.37 40.97
CA LEU A 331 6.81 21.22 41.93
C LEU A 331 6.74 20.61 43.34
N ALA A 332 6.93 19.29 43.47
CA ALA A 332 6.89 18.64 44.76
C ALA A 332 7.98 19.16 45.73
N TYR A 333 9.11 19.65 45.21
CA TYR A 333 10.17 20.27 46.00
C TYR A 333 9.69 21.57 46.65
N ASP A 334 9.12 22.47 45.85
CA ASP A 334 8.67 23.78 46.30
C ASP A 334 7.50 23.66 47.28
N LEU A 335 6.65 22.65 47.08
CA LEU A 335 5.52 22.34 47.96
C LEU A 335 5.91 21.50 49.19
N ASN A 336 7.17 21.04 49.27
CA ASN A 336 7.70 20.13 50.28
C ASN A 336 6.73 18.96 50.58
N SER A 337 6.20 18.33 49.53
CA SER A 337 5.15 17.30 49.65
C SER A 337 5.51 16.00 48.95
N LEU A 338 5.69 14.95 49.76
CA LEU A 338 5.91 13.59 49.28
C LEU A 338 4.70 13.04 48.50
N THR A 339 3.48 13.46 48.84
CA THR A 339 2.26 13.00 48.16
C THR A 339 2.19 13.53 46.74
N VAL A 340 2.55 14.80 46.52
CA VAL A 340 2.59 15.42 45.19
C VAL A 340 3.66 14.74 44.33
N LEU A 341 4.79 14.38 44.93
CA LEU A 341 5.86 13.63 44.29
C LEU A 341 5.36 12.27 43.78
N ILE A 342 4.72 11.47 44.64
CA ILE A 342 4.20 10.14 44.28
C ILE A 342 3.08 10.25 43.25
N LEU A 343 2.21 11.26 43.35
CA LEU A 343 1.17 11.49 42.35
C LEU A 343 1.76 11.82 40.97
N GLY A 344 2.80 12.64 40.93
CA GLY A 344 3.54 12.91 39.69
C GLY A 344 4.13 11.64 39.07
N ARG A 345 4.65 10.73 39.91
CA ARG A 345 5.18 9.42 39.46
C ARG A 345 4.09 8.52 38.88
N LEU A 346 2.92 8.48 39.51
CA LEU A 346 1.78 7.69 39.04
C LEU A 346 1.22 8.19 37.71
N LEU A 347 1.29 9.49 37.41
CA LEU A 347 0.85 10.03 36.12
C LEU A 347 1.84 9.76 34.98
N CYS A 348 3.12 9.51 35.30
CA CYS A 348 4.13 9.18 34.29
C CYS A 348 4.06 7.72 33.81
N GLY A 349 3.41 6.82 34.56
CA GLY A 349 3.22 5.40 34.20
C GLY A 349 1.81 5.14 33.71
#